data_AF-A0A7Y5V9C6-F1
#
_entry.id   AF-A0A7Y5V9C6-F1
#
_cell.length_a   1.000
_cell.length_b   1.000
_cell.length_c   1.000
_cell.angle_alpha   90.00
_cell.angle_beta   90.00
_cell.angle_gamma   90.00
#
_symmetry.space_group_name_H-M   'P 1'
#
loop_
_entity.id
_entity.type
_entity.pdbx_description
1 polymer ?
#
loop_
_entity_poly.entity_id
_entity_poly.type
_entity_poly.pdbx_seq_one_letter_code
_entity_poly.pdbx_strand_id
1 'polypeptide(L)'
;DAGLEATAHFYIASMQWIGGRLEAVVTGKQLTPEQRGGIVEDVERGFSETLQPLPWHADTCLGDWHYSRPLYERHGYKSAQSVIQRLCDTVSKNGNLLLNVPVRGDGTIDDDEVAIVERIGEWTARNGAAIFGTRPWRVFGEGPTPVAGGAFGEEKAKAFTPADIRFTTRAGTLYALVLGEPADDRVTIASLATGGTVTSGEVRRVELLGGDGVPLHFDRTARGLTVTLPPRRPRPLVTALAIEGPGLVG
;
A
#
# COMPACT_ATOMS: atom_id res chain seq x y z
N ASP A 1 -0.65 -33.08 -11.19
CA ASP A 1 -2.04 -32.60 -11.13
C ASP A 1 -2.60 -32.29 -9.75
N ALA A 2 -2.11 -32.87 -8.66
CA ALA A 2 -2.70 -32.69 -7.31
C ALA A 2 -2.97 -31.23 -6.87
N GLY A 3 -2.14 -30.25 -7.25
CA GLY A 3 -2.36 -28.84 -6.91
C GLY A 3 -3.58 -28.20 -7.60
N LEU A 4 -3.83 -28.54 -8.87
CA LEU A 4 -4.99 -28.07 -9.61
C LEU A 4 -6.27 -28.75 -9.12
N GLU A 5 -6.20 -30.04 -8.82
CA GLU A 5 -7.32 -30.79 -8.21
C GLU A 5 -7.70 -30.22 -6.84
N ALA A 6 -6.72 -29.91 -5.98
CA ALA A 6 -6.96 -29.28 -4.69
C ALA A 6 -7.59 -27.87 -4.84
N THR A 7 -7.10 -27.09 -5.81
CA THR A 7 -7.66 -25.75 -6.11
C THR A 7 -9.11 -25.85 -6.58
N ALA A 8 -9.40 -26.75 -7.53
CA ALA A 8 -10.74 -26.98 -8.02
C ALA A 8 -11.67 -27.46 -6.90
N HIS A 9 -11.23 -28.40 -6.07
CA HIS A 9 -11.98 -28.88 -4.93
C HIS A 9 -12.31 -27.74 -3.95
N PHE A 10 -11.33 -26.89 -3.62
CA PHE A 10 -11.54 -25.78 -2.69
C PHE A 10 -12.54 -24.75 -3.21
N TYR A 11 -12.51 -24.44 -4.51
CA TYR A 11 -13.50 -23.54 -5.12
C TYR A 11 -14.91 -24.14 -5.16
N ILE A 12 -15.04 -25.44 -5.48
CA ILE A 12 -16.33 -26.14 -5.41
C ILE A 12 -16.86 -26.14 -3.98
N ALA A 13 -16.02 -26.47 -2.99
CA ALA A 13 -16.40 -26.48 -1.58
C ALA A 13 -16.82 -25.09 -1.10
N SER A 14 -16.10 -24.03 -1.48
CA SER A 14 -16.47 -22.65 -1.16
C SER A 14 -17.87 -22.29 -1.65
N MET A 15 -18.20 -22.64 -2.90
CA MET A 15 -19.54 -22.40 -3.44
C MET A 15 -20.61 -23.18 -2.67
N GLN A 16 -20.31 -24.41 -2.22
CA GLN A 16 -21.24 -25.18 -1.39
C GLN A 16 -21.45 -24.55 -0.01
N TRP A 17 -20.38 -24.01 0.60
CA TRP A 17 -20.45 -23.36 1.91
C TRP A 17 -21.20 -22.02 1.87
N ILE A 18 -21.12 -21.27 0.76
CA ILE A 18 -21.60 -19.88 0.67
C ILE A 18 -22.72 -19.74 -0.39
N GLY A 19 -23.65 -20.69 -0.40
CA GLY A 19 -24.90 -20.57 -1.17
C GLY A 19 -24.71 -20.33 -2.67
N GLY A 20 -23.69 -20.96 -3.27
CA GLY A 20 -23.37 -20.89 -4.69
C GLY A 20 -22.39 -19.77 -5.08
N ARG A 21 -21.93 -18.92 -4.16
CA ARG A 21 -20.94 -17.87 -4.45
C ARG A 21 -19.52 -18.37 -4.21
N LEU A 22 -18.62 -18.09 -5.16
CA LEU A 22 -17.19 -18.30 -4.98
C LEU A 22 -16.60 -17.08 -4.27
N GLU A 23 -16.22 -17.25 -3.01
CA GLU A 23 -15.52 -16.21 -2.22
C GLU A 23 -14.14 -16.68 -1.73
N ALA A 24 -13.78 -17.95 -1.97
CA ALA A 24 -12.45 -18.46 -1.71
C ALA A 24 -11.41 -17.88 -2.70
N VAL A 25 -10.21 -17.66 -2.18
CA VAL A 25 -9.04 -17.22 -2.94
C VAL A 25 -7.91 -18.21 -2.70
N VAL A 26 -7.34 -18.75 -3.77
CA VAL A 26 -6.06 -19.46 -3.73
C VAL A 26 -4.98 -18.52 -4.24
N THR A 27 -3.87 -18.46 -3.52
CA THR A 27 -2.66 -17.76 -3.96
C THR A 27 -1.60 -18.75 -4.43
N GLY A 28 -0.74 -18.33 -5.37
CA GLY A 28 0.35 -19.16 -5.85
C GLY A 28 1.50 -18.32 -6.39
N LYS A 29 2.71 -18.87 -6.34
CA LYS A 29 3.92 -18.20 -6.80
C LYS A 29 4.29 -18.64 -8.23
N GLN A 30 4.92 -17.74 -8.99
CA GLN A 30 5.42 -18.03 -10.35
C GLN A 30 4.37 -18.61 -11.31
N LEU A 31 3.16 -18.06 -11.26
CA LEU A 31 2.03 -18.55 -12.05
C LEU A 31 2.22 -18.25 -13.53
N THR A 32 1.80 -19.18 -14.38
CA THR A 32 1.66 -18.92 -15.81
C THR A 32 0.50 -17.94 -16.08
N PRO A 33 0.47 -17.25 -17.24
CA PRO A 33 -0.65 -16.36 -17.57
C PRO A 33 -2.02 -17.02 -17.51
N GLU A 34 -2.12 -18.31 -17.87
CA GLU A 34 -3.36 -19.08 -17.79
C GLU A 34 -3.79 -19.32 -16.34
N GLN A 35 -2.85 -19.69 -15.46
CA GLN A 35 -3.13 -19.93 -14.05
C GLN A 35 -3.58 -18.66 -13.32
N ARG A 36 -3.07 -17.48 -13.71
CA ARG A 36 -3.49 -16.18 -13.17
C ARG A 36 -4.96 -15.84 -13.48
N GLY A 37 -5.60 -16.57 -14.39
CA GLY A 37 -7.05 -16.47 -14.63
C GLY A 37 -7.89 -17.06 -13.50
N GLY A 38 -7.33 -17.95 -12.68
CA GLY A 38 -8.05 -18.64 -11.59
C GLY A 38 -7.34 -18.66 -10.24
N ILE A 39 -6.09 -18.22 -10.14
CA ILE A 39 -5.28 -18.19 -8.91
C ILE A 39 -4.64 -16.80 -8.82
N VAL A 40 -4.65 -16.21 -7.62
CA VAL A 40 -4.03 -14.91 -7.38
C VAL A 40 -2.51 -15.08 -7.29
N GLU A 41 -1.78 -14.32 -8.10
CA GLU A 41 -0.31 -14.34 -8.04
C GLU A 41 0.19 -13.75 -6.72
N ASP A 42 1.11 -14.45 -6.08
CA ASP A 42 1.81 -14.03 -4.87
C ASP A 42 3.31 -13.86 -5.15
N VAL A 43 3.80 -12.64 -4.94
CA VAL A 43 5.17 -12.22 -5.26
C VAL A 43 6.00 -12.17 -3.98
N GLU A 44 6.79 -13.23 -3.77
CA GLU A 44 7.63 -13.41 -2.57
C GLU A 44 8.63 -12.28 -2.35
N ARG A 45 8.54 -11.59 -1.21
CA ARG A 45 9.46 -10.50 -0.81
C ARG A 45 9.69 -9.49 -1.94
N GLY A 46 8.67 -9.30 -2.77
CA GLY A 46 8.78 -8.58 -4.01
C GLY A 46 7.83 -7.41 -4.13
N PHE A 47 7.92 -6.79 -5.30
CA PHE A 47 7.08 -5.68 -5.71
C PHE A 47 6.56 -5.92 -7.12
N SER A 48 5.57 -5.14 -7.49
CA SER A 48 5.27 -4.90 -8.89
C SER A 48 5.90 -3.58 -9.31
N GLU A 49 6.51 -3.54 -10.49
CA GLU A 49 7.04 -2.30 -11.07
C GLU A 49 5.90 -1.42 -11.59
N THR A 50 4.81 -2.05 -12.06
CA THR A 50 3.72 -1.39 -12.76
C THR A 50 2.38 -1.62 -12.06
N LEU A 51 1.39 -0.78 -12.38
CA LEU A 51 0.01 -1.03 -11.98
C LEU A 51 -0.48 -2.32 -12.64
N GLN A 52 -0.95 -3.28 -11.83
CA GLN A 52 -1.47 -4.54 -12.33
C GLN A 52 -2.96 -4.46 -12.69
N PRO A 53 -3.39 -5.05 -13.83
CA PRO A 53 -4.78 -5.03 -14.25
C PRO A 53 -5.68 -5.91 -13.36
N LEU A 54 -5.10 -6.96 -12.76
CA LEU A 54 -5.79 -7.86 -11.84
C LEU A 54 -5.19 -7.73 -10.42
N PRO A 55 -5.98 -8.01 -9.37
CA PRO A 55 -5.45 -8.10 -8.02
C PRO A 55 -4.33 -9.11 -7.91
N TRP A 56 -3.31 -8.77 -7.12
CA TRP A 56 -2.17 -9.62 -6.83
C TRP A 56 -1.80 -9.53 -5.34
N HIS A 57 -0.88 -10.37 -4.90
CA HIS A 57 -0.41 -10.43 -3.52
C HIS A 57 1.10 -10.22 -3.48
N ALA A 58 1.59 -9.46 -2.50
CA ALA A 58 2.97 -9.49 -2.07
C ALA A 58 3.03 -9.99 -0.62
N ASP A 59 3.92 -10.93 -0.35
CA ASP A 59 4.23 -11.37 1.01
C ASP A 59 5.62 -10.87 1.46
N THR A 60 5.72 -10.62 2.76
CA THR A 60 6.98 -10.29 3.44
C THR A 60 6.91 -10.62 4.90
N CYS A 61 8.01 -10.41 5.60
CA CYS A 61 8.13 -10.63 7.02
C CYS A 61 8.85 -9.46 7.69
N LEU A 62 8.50 -9.16 8.95
CA LEU A 62 9.26 -8.23 9.79
C LEU A 62 10.75 -8.60 9.86
N GLY A 63 11.05 -9.91 9.92
CA GLY A 63 12.39 -10.44 9.88
C GLY A 63 12.57 -11.50 8.80
N ASP A 64 12.98 -12.69 9.25
CA ASP A 64 13.01 -13.92 8.45
C ASP A 64 11.68 -14.67 8.58
N TRP A 65 11.40 -15.60 7.67
CA TRP A 65 10.13 -16.36 7.69
C TRP A 65 9.88 -17.10 9.02
N HIS A 66 10.95 -17.42 9.75
CA HIS A 66 10.92 -18.01 11.08
C HIS A 66 11.68 -17.13 12.07
N TYR A 67 11.38 -17.30 13.35
CA TYR A 67 12.00 -16.51 14.42
C TYR A 67 13.52 -16.69 14.47
N SER A 68 14.22 -15.56 14.59
CA SER A 68 15.67 -15.49 14.60
C SER A 68 16.13 -14.70 15.83
N ARG A 69 16.58 -15.40 16.87
CA ARG A 69 17.11 -14.77 18.09
C ARG A 69 18.25 -13.78 17.80
N PRO A 70 19.23 -14.08 16.94
CA PRO A 70 20.27 -13.11 16.60
C PRO A 70 19.75 -11.88 15.86
N LEU A 71 18.59 -11.96 15.19
CA LEU A 71 17.94 -10.80 14.54
C LEU A 71 17.28 -9.90 15.57
N TYR A 72 16.57 -10.49 16.52
CA TYR A 72 15.99 -9.80 17.67
C TYR A 72 17.08 -9.13 18.53
N GLU A 73 18.13 -9.87 18.94
CA GLU A 73 19.19 -9.35 19.81
C GLU A 73 20.00 -8.18 19.20
N ARG A 74 19.96 -8.03 17.87
CA ARG A 74 20.58 -6.90 17.16
C ARG A 74 19.58 -5.83 16.70
N HIS A 75 18.31 -5.95 17.10
CA HIS A 75 17.21 -5.07 16.69
C HIS A 75 17.10 -4.90 15.16
N GLY A 76 17.28 -6.01 14.43
CA GLY A 76 17.44 -6.01 12.97
C GLY A 76 16.14 -6.11 12.16
N TYR A 77 14.98 -6.06 12.79
CA TYR A 77 13.68 -6.13 12.11
C TYR A 77 13.44 -4.92 11.19
N LYS A 78 12.57 -5.12 10.20
CA LYS A 78 12.02 -4.03 9.37
C LYS A 78 11.28 -3.04 10.27
N SER A 79 11.46 -1.75 10.01
CA SER A 79 10.72 -0.71 10.74
C SER A 79 9.25 -0.66 10.32
N ALA A 80 8.38 -0.18 11.21
CA ALA A 80 6.98 0.09 10.87
C ALA A 80 6.84 1.01 9.63
N GLN A 81 7.77 1.97 9.47
CA GLN A 81 7.76 2.88 8.33
C GLN A 81 7.97 2.15 7.00
N SER A 82 8.96 1.25 6.92
CA SER A 82 9.22 0.53 5.67
C SER A 82 8.06 -0.40 5.29
N VAL A 83 7.42 -1.01 6.29
CA VAL A 83 6.22 -1.85 6.09
C VAL A 83 5.05 -1.02 5.57
N ILE A 84 4.78 0.15 6.17
CA ILE A 84 3.68 1.03 5.74
C ILE A 84 3.95 1.60 4.33
N GLN A 85 5.18 2.02 4.04
CA GLN A 85 5.55 2.48 2.70
C GLN A 85 5.32 1.38 1.65
N ARG A 86 5.70 0.13 1.97
CA ARG A 86 5.43 -1.01 1.10
C ARG A 86 3.95 -1.30 0.95
N LEU A 87 3.16 -1.21 2.02
CA LEU A 87 1.71 -1.34 1.96
C LEU A 87 1.12 -0.31 0.97
N CYS A 88 1.54 0.96 1.09
CA CYS A 88 1.07 2.03 0.21
C CYS A 88 1.44 1.79 -1.26
N ASP A 89 2.68 1.38 -1.55
CA ASP A 89 3.14 1.06 -2.91
C ASP A 89 2.40 -0.16 -3.49
N THR A 90 2.18 -1.19 -2.68
CA THR A 90 1.51 -2.42 -3.09
C THR A 90 0.04 -2.14 -3.43
N VAL A 91 -0.68 -1.45 -2.54
CA VAL A 91 -2.12 -1.17 -2.71
C VAL A 91 -2.37 -0.24 -3.89
N SER A 92 -1.52 0.77 -4.12
CA SER A 92 -1.69 1.66 -5.27
C SER A 92 -1.44 0.97 -6.61
N LYS A 93 -0.77 -0.19 -6.61
CA LYS A 93 -0.53 -1.04 -7.78
C LYS A 93 -1.48 -2.23 -7.87
N ASN A 94 -2.63 -2.16 -7.18
CA ASN A 94 -3.69 -3.19 -7.16
C ASN A 94 -3.34 -4.44 -6.34
N GLY A 95 -2.37 -4.35 -5.43
CA GLY A 95 -1.92 -5.48 -4.63
C GLY A 95 -2.45 -5.50 -3.20
N ASN A 96 -2.42 -6.68 -2.58
CA ASN A 96 -2.52 -6.85 -1.13
C ASN A 96 -1.13 -7.13 -0.53
N LEU A 97 -0.88 -6.70 0.71
CA LEU A 97 0.32 -7.05 1.45
C LEU A 97 -0.02 -8.06 2.56
N LEU A 98 0.59 -9.25 2.52
CA LEU A 98 0.60 -10.18 3.65
C LEU A 98 1.90 -9.98 4.44
N LEU A 99 1.75 -9.61 5.70
CA LEU A 99 2.88 -9.42 6.62
C LEU A 99 2.96 -10.60 7.59
N ASN A 100 4.09 -11.32 7.55
CA ASN A 100 4.44 -12.36 8.52
C ASN A 100 5.12 -11.76 9.76
N VAL A 101 4.69 -12.21 10.94
CA VAL A 101 5.29 -11.91 12.26
C VAL A 101 5.89 -13.22 12.82
N PRO A 102 7.22 -13.37 12.85
CA PRO A 102 7.85 -14.63 13.20
C PRO A 102 7.86 -14.90 14.71
N VAL A 103 6.98 -15.79 15.18
CA VAL A 103 6.84 -16.13 16.60
C VAL A 103 7.96 -17.04 17.15
N ARG A 104 8.24 -16.92 18.45
CA ARG A 104 9.18 -17.80 19.19
C ARG A 104 8.73 -19.26 19.14
N GLY A 105 9.64 -20.18 19.46
CA GLY A 105 9.35 -21.61 19.54
C GLY A 105 8.30 -22.00 20.58
N ASP A 106 8.05 -21.15 21.57
CA ASP A 106 6.96 -21.30 22.56
C ASP A 106 5.66 -20.59 22.15
N GLY A 107 5.61 -19.97 20.97
CA GLY A 107 4.46 -19.26 20.41
C GLY A 107 4.33 -17.79 20.85
N THR A 108 5.22 -17.28 21.70
CA THR A 108 5.19 -15.86 22.10
C THR A 108 5.78 -14.95 21.00
N ILE A 109 5.36 -13.68 20.99
CA ILE A 109 5.87 -12.62 20.11
C ILE A 109 6.88 -11.78 20.90
N ASP A 110 7.96 -11.32 20.27
CA ASP A 110 8.91 -10.44 20.96
C ASP A 110 8.47 -8.97 21.05
N ASP A 111 9.13 -8.21 21.92
CA ASP A 111 8.78 -6.83 22.20
C ASP A 111 9.09 -5.87 21.03
N ASP A 112 10.08 -6.16 20.20
CA ASP A 112 10.34 -5.36 18.99
C ASP A 112 9.20 -5.55 17.96
N GLU A 113 8.80 -6.79 17.72
CA GLU A 113 7.70 -7.14 16.82
C GLU A 113 6.38 -6.54 17.29
N VAL A 114 6.07 -6.63 18.59
CA VAL A 114 4.88 -6.01 19.19
C VAL A 114 4.92 -4.50 18.93
N ALA A 115 6.02 -3.83 19.26
CA ALA A 115 6.15 -2.38 19.07
C ALA A 115 6.00 -1.97 17.59
N ILE A 116 6.51 -2.77 16.66
CA ILE A 116 6.36 -2.50 15.22
C ILE A 116 4.89 -2.65 14.79
N VAL A 117 4.23 -3.74 15.17
CA VAL A 117 2.82 -3.99 14.82
C VAL A 117 1.89 -2.95 15.45
N GLU A 118 2.14 -2.54 16.70
CA GLU A 118 1.41 -1.46 17.36
C GLU A 118 1.54 -0.14 16.59
N ARG A 119 2.74 0.23 16.16
CA ARG A 119 2.96 1.44 15.33
C ARG A 119 2.27 1.36 13.98
N ILE A 120 2.21 0.17 13.36
CA ILE A 120 1.42 -0.06 12.14
C ILE A 120 -0.07 0.11 12.44
N GLY A 121 -0.56 -0.45 13.54
CA GLY A 121 -1.95 -0.33 13.99
C GLY A 121 -2.35 1.13 14.24
N GLU A 122 -1.51 1.89 14.94
CA GLU A 122 -1.67 3.32 15.20
C GLU A 122 -1.75 4.15 13.92
N TRP A 123 -0.89 3.88 12.93
CA TRP A 123 -0.94 4.55 11.64
C TRP A 123 -2.22 4.19 10.89
N THR A 124 -2.56 2.91 10.87
CA THR A 124 -3.74 2.36 10.20
C THR A 124 -5.04 2.90 10.80
N ALA A 125 -5.12 3.07 12.11
CA ALA A 125 -6.29 3.64 12.78
C ALA A 125 -6.59 5.07 12.30
N ARG A 126 -5.55 5.84 11.95
CA ARG A 126 -5.68 7.22 11.45
C ARG A 126 -5.85 7.31 9.94
N ASN A 127 -5.17 6.44 9.19
CA ASN A 127 -5.02 6.58 7.73
C ASN A 127 -5.68 5.44 6.93
N GLY A 128 -6.30 4.47 7.60
CA GLY A 128 -6.84 3.25 6.99
C GLY A 128 -7.89 3.49 5.91
N ALA A 129 -8.57 4.64 5.90
CA ALA A 129 -9.50 5.03 4.84
C ALA A 129 -8.82 5.16 3.45
N ALA A 130 -7.52 5.45 3.42
CA ALA A 130 -6.71 5.48 2.19
C ALA A 130 -6.18 4.11 1.75
N ILE A 131 -6.42 3.06 2.54
CA ILE A 131 -5.99 1.68 2.25
C ILE A 131 -7.21 0.77 2.05
N PHE A 132 -8.03 0.60 3.09
CA PHE A 132 -9.09 -0.40 3.10
C PHE A 132 -10.27 -0.03 2.20
N GLY A 133 -10.67 -0.98 1.35
CA GLY A 133 -11.77 -0.78 0.41
C GLY A 133 -11.46 0.21 -0.72
N THR A 134 -10.21 0.63 -0.86
CA THR A 134 -9.78 1.50 -1.96
C THR A 134 -9.46 0.71 -3.22
N ARG A 135 -9.29 1.42 -4.34
CA ARG A 135 -8.74 0.90 -5.60
C ARG A 135 -7.66 1.83 -6.12
N PRO A 136 -6.71 1.34 -6.93
CA PRO A 136 -5.77 2.18 -7.65
C PRO A 136 -6.45 3.32 -8.37
N TRP A 137 -5.76 4.45 -8.48
CA TRP A 137 -6.19 5.52 -9.37
C TRP A 137 -5.75 5.23 -10.82
N ARG A 138 -5.93 6.22 -11.72
CA ARG A 138 -5.51 6.16 -13.13
C ARG A 138 -3.99 5.97 -13.27
N VAL A 139 -3.22 6.44 -12.29
CA VAL A 139 -1.80 6.21 -12.12
C VAL A 139 -1.54 5.77 -10.69
N PHE A 140 -0.59 4.85 -10.48
CA PHE A 140 -0.33 4.29 -9.14
C PHE A 140 0.45 5.26 -8.22
N GLY A 141 1.19 6.22 -8.80
CA GLY A 141 2.06 7.08 -8.02
C GLY A 141 3.00 7.95 -8.84
N GLU A 142 3.80 8.72 -8.12
CA GLU A 142 4.88 9.60 -8.59
C GLU A 142 6.17 9.32 -7.81
N GLY A 143 7.27 9.86 -8.30
CA GLY A 143 8.52 9.96 -7.55
C GLY A 143 9.72 9.36 -8.26
N PRO A 144 10.93 9.72 -7.79
CA PRO A 144 12.17 9.32 -8.44
C PRO A 144 12.63 7.92 -8.04
N THR A 145 12.05 7.31 -7.00
CA THR A 145 12.57 6.06 -6.44
C THR A 145 12.10 4.88 -7.28
N PRO A 146 13.01 4.19 -8.00
CA PRO A 146 12.65 3.04 -8.81
C PRO A 146 12.26 1.87 -7.90
N VAL A 147 11.16 1.20 -8.26
CA VAL A 147 10.72 -0.05 -7.62
C VAL A 147 10.82 -1.16 -8.65
N ALA A 148 11.86 -1.98 -8.54
CA ALA A 148 12.03 -3.11 -9.44
C ALA A 148 11.00 -4.21 -9.12
N GLY A 149 10.36 -4.73 -10.17
CA GLY A 149 9.40 -5.82 -10.03
C GLY A 149 10.07 -7.18 -9.81
N GLY A 150 9.29 -8.14 -9.30
CA GLY A 150 9.71 -9.54 -9.14
C GLY A 150 9.99 -9.94 -7.69
N ALA A 151 10.27 -11.23 -7.50
CA ALA A 151 10.50 -11.82 -6.19
C ALA A 151 11.89 -11.46 -5.61
N PHE A 152 11.99 -11.43 -4.28
CA PHE A 152 13.22 -11.15 -3.53
C PHE A 152 13.86 -9.80 -3.87
N GLY A 153 13.04 -8.80 -4.17
CA GLY A 153 13.47 -7.44 -4.51
C GLY A 153 13.69 -6.52 -3.31
N GLU A 154 13.17 -6.88 -2.13
CA GLU A 154 13.13 -5.98 -0.94
C GLU A 154 14.48 -5.49 -0.46
N GLU A 155 15.53 -6.30 -0.48
CA GLU A 155 16.87 -5.91 -0.01
C GLU A 155 17.54 -4.88 -0.92
N LYS A 156 17.13 -4.82 -2.19
CA LYS A 156 17.66 -3.88 -3.18
C LYS A 156 16.81 -2.61 -3.30
N ALA A 157 15.67 -2.56 -2.59
CA ALA A 157 14.78 -1.43 -2.63
C ALA A 157 15.47 -0.19 -2.04
N LYS A 158 15.43 0.91 -2.78
CA LYS A 158 15.94 2.20 -2.29
C LYS A 158 14.92 2.81 -1.34
N ALA A 159 15.42 3.59 -0.37
CA ALA A 159 14.55 4.35 0.52
C ALA A 159 13.70 5.34 -0.27
N PHE A 160 12.40 5.36 0.00
CA PHE A 160 11.50 6.36 -0.55
C PHE A 160 11.81 7.75 0.00
N THR A 161 11.48 8.74 -0.81
CA THR A 161 11.67 10.16 -0.55
C THR A 161 10.31 10.85 -0.40
N PRO A 162 10.27 12.12 0.06
CA PRO A 162 9.04 12.90 0.10
C PRO A 162 8.44 13.19 -1.29
N ALA A 163 9.21 13.00 -2.36
CA ALA A 163 8.71 13.09 -3.74
C ALA A 163 8.00 11.81 -4.21
N ASP A 164 8.11 10.71 -3.45
CA ASP A 164 7.40 9.47 -3.76
C ASP A 164 5.98 9.52 -3.19
N ILE A 165 5.00 9.52 -4.07
CA ILE A 165 3.58 9.61 -3.73
C ILE A 165 2.86 8.41 -4.32
N ARG A 166 1.91 7.82 -3.59
CA ARG A 166 1.08 6.70 -4.05
C ARG A 166 -0.39 7.08 -4.01
N PHE A 167 -1.16 6.63 -4.99
CA PHE A 167 -2.56 7.02 -5.15
C PHE A 167 -3.52 5.84 -5.00
N THR A 168 -4.56 6.07 -4.22
CA THR A 168 -5.71 5.18 -4.11
C THR A 168 -6.98 6.00 -4.17
N THR A 169 -8.11 5.36 -4.42
CA THR A 169 -9.41 6.02 -4.53
C THR A 169 -10.51 5.22 -3.86
N ARG A 170 -11.50 5.92 -3.31
CA ARG A 170 -12.72 5.31 -2.79
C ARG A 170 -13.85 6.33 -2.78
N ALA A 171 -15.02 5.93 -3.25
CA ALA A 171 -16.26 6.71 -3.15
C ALA A 171 -16.12 8.19 -3.59
N GLY A 172 -15.40 8.45 -4.69
CA GLY A 172 -15.20 9.81 -5.22
C GLY A 172 -14.01 10.57 -4.63
N THR A 173 -13.40 10.08 -3.55
CA THR A 173 -12.21 10.67 -2.93
C THR A 173 -10.95 10.07 -3.52
N LEU A 174 -9.99 10.94 -3.88
CA LEU A 174 -8.63 10.57 -4.23
C LEU A 174 -7.76 10.70 -2.98
N TYR A 175 -6.97 9.67 -2.68
CA TYR A 175 -5.99 9.71 -1.61
C TYR A 175 -4.58 9.80 -2.18
N ALA A 176 -3.76 10.66 -1.57
CA ALA A 176 -2.33 10.77 -1.87
C ALA A 176 -1.51 10.40 -0.62
N LEU A 177 -0.73 9.32 -0.73
CA LEU A 177 0.12 8.76 0.31
C LEU A 177 1.57 9.18 0.05
N VAL A 178 2.06 10.17 0.81
CA VAL A 178 3.41 10.73 0.69
C VAL A 178 4.37 9.88 1.51
N LEU A 179 5.26 9.17 0.83
CA LEU A 179 6.08 8.11 1.41
C LEU A 179 7.28 8.63 2.21
N GLY A 180 7.53 9.94 2.23
CA GLY A 180 8.56 10.57 3.05
C GLY A 180 8.11 11.93 3.59
N GLU A 181 8.77 12.41 4.64
CA GLU A 181 8.43 13.69 5.28
C GLU A 181 8.97 14.89 4.47
N PRO A 182 8.11 15.79 3.95
CA PRO A 182 8.57 16.96 3.20
C PRO A 182 9.31 17.94 4.10
N ALA A 183 10.43 18.48 3.60
CA ALA A 183 11.32 19.34 4.39
C ALA A 183 10.76 20.76 4.62
N ASP A 184 9.90 21.25 3.72
CA ASP A 184 9.35 22.60 3.70
C ASP A 184 7.85 22.65 4.01
N ASP A 185 7.30 21.56 4.58
CA ASP A 185 5.87 21.39 4.85
C ASP A 185 4.99 21.55 3.60
N ARG A 186 5.54 21.35 2.39
CA ARG A 186 4.78 21.39 1.14
C ARG A 186 4.87 20.06 0.41
N VAL A 187 3.73 19.65 -0.14
CA VAL A 187 3.63 18.46 -1.01
C VAL A 187 3.17 18.93 -2.37
N THR A 188 3.91 18.58 -3.42
CA THR A 188 3.50 18.86 -4.81
C THR A 188 3.09 17.57 -5.48
N ILE A 189 1.86 17.51 -5.98
CA ILE A 189 1.30 16.36 -6.68
C ILE A 189 1.21 16.71 -8.17
N ALA A 190 2.19 16.25 -8.96
CA ALA A 190 2.34 16.63 -10.37
C ALA A 190 1.20 16.08 -11.24
N SER A 191 0.66 14.91 -10.91
CA SER A 191 -0.47 14.28 -11.60
C SER A 191 -1.77 15.08 -11.49
N LEU A 192 -1.82 16.06 -10.58
CA LEU A 192 -2.92 17.01 -10.44
C LEU A 192 -2.59 18.38 -11.05
N ALA A 193 -1.65 18.48 -11.99
CA ALA A 193 -1.39 19.73 -12.73
C ALA A 193 -2.62 20.24 -13.49
N THR A 194 -2.73 21.55 -13.68
CA THR A 194 -3.69 22.13 -14.64
C THR A 194 -3.21 21.87 -16.07
N GLY A 195 -4.11 21.43 -16.95
CA GLY A 195 -3.77 21.07 -18.33
C GLY A 195 -2.96 19.77 -18.49
N GLY A 196 -2.78 19.00 -17.40
CA GLY A 196 -2.16 17.68 -17.45
C GLY A 196 -3.08 16.62 -18.09
N THR A 197 -2.50 15.46 -18.42
CA THR A 197 -3.22 14.36 -19.10
C THR A 197 -3.87 13.36 -18.13
N VAL A 198 -3.49 13.37 -16.86
CA VAL A 198 -3.97 12.37 -15.87
C VAL A 198 -5.41 12.65 -15.43
N THR A 199 -5.78 13.92 -15.24
CA THR A 199 -7.15 14.30 -14.88
C THR A 199 -7.50 15.72 -15.27
N SER A 200 -8.74 15.91 -15.72
CA SER A 200 -9.39 17.21 -15.88
C SER A 200 -10.29 17.59 -14.70
N GLY A 201 -10.34 16.77 -13.65
CA GLY A 201 -11.17 17.00 -12.47
C GLY A 201 -10.76 18.25 -11.70
N GLU A 202 -11.70 18.82 -10.94
CA GLU A 202 -11.50 20.00 -10.11
C GLU A 202 -11.12 19.58 -8.68
N VAL A 203 -10.16 20.27 -8.06
CA VAL A 203 -9.83 20.06 -6.64
C VAL A 203 -10.57 21.13 -5.83
N ARG A 204 -11.49 20.70 -4.97
CA ARG A 204 -12.31 21.60 -4.12
C ARG A 204 -11.88 21.58 -2.68
N ARG A 205 -11.40 20.44 -2.21
CA ARG A 205 -11.05 20.24 -0.81
C ARG A 205 -9.88 19.29 -0.70
N VAL A 206 -8.95 19.63 0.18
CA VAL A 206 -7.82 18.79 0.56
C VAL A 206 -7.77 18.74 2.07
N GLU A 207 -7.59 17.57 2.64
CA GLU A 207 -7.45 17.36 4.08
C GLU A 207 -6.29 16.42 4.41
N LEU A 208 -5.76 16.59 5.61
CA LEU A 208 -4.88 15.61 6.22
C LEU A 208 -5.71 14.51 6.91
N LEU A 209 -5.55 13.25 6.51
CA LEU A 209 -6.16 12.15 7.24
C LEU A 209 -5.56 12.02 8.65
N GLY A 210 -6.42 11.71 9.62
CA GLY A 210 -6.06 11.74 11.05
C GLY A 210 -5.77 13.14 11.60
N GLY A 211 -6.01 14.19 10.81
CA GLY A 211 -6.04 15.58 11.27
C GLY A 211 -7.35 15.96 11.95
N ASP A 212 -7.57 17.25 12.13
CA ASP A 212 -8.76 17.85 12.76
C ASP A 212 -9.93 18.08 11.78
N GLY A 213 -9.80 17.62 10.52
CA GLY A 213 -10.80 17.82 9.46
C GLY A 213 -10.79 19.23 8.85
N VAL A 214 -9.83 20.08 9.22
CA VAL A 214 -9.69 21.42 8.65
C VAL A 214 -9.13 21.32 7.22
N PRO A 215 -9.79 21.93 6.23
CA PRO A 215 -9.27 21.98 4.86
C PRO A 215 -7.89 22.65 4.81
N LEU A 216 -6.96 22.02 4.11
CA LEU A 216 -5.62 22.53 3.87
C LEU A 216 -5.63 23.58 2.78
N HIS A 217 -4.73 24.55 2.91
CA HIS A 217 -4.46 25.50 1.83
C HIS A 217 -3.73 24.77 0.69
N PHE A 218 -4.20 24.96 -0.53
CA PHE A 218 -3.56 24.44 -1.73
C PHE A 218 -3.59 25.46 -2.87
N ASP A 219 -2.63 25.33 -3.78
CA ASP A 219 -2.57 26.08 -5.04
C ASP A 219 -2.34 25.08 -6.18
N ARG A 220 -3.08 25.21 -7.29
CA ARG A 220 -2.99 24.29 -8.42
C ARG A 220 -2.51 25.03 -9.66
N THR A 221 -1.38 24.60 -10.20
CA THR A 221 -0.75 25.19 -11.39
C THR A 221 -0.44 24.13 -12.44
N ALA A 222 0.18 24.53 -13.55
CA ALA A 222 0.70 23.62 -14.56
C ALA A 222 1.82 22.69 -14.03
N ARG A 223 2.38 22.96 -12.84
CA ARG A 223 3.37 22.08 -12.19
C ARG A 223 2.74 20.99 -11.31
N GLY A 224 1.48 21.14 -10.90
CA GLY A 224 0.83 20.25 -9.95
C GLY A 224 -0.07 20.97 -8.94
N LEU A 225 -0.70 20.18 -8.08
CA LEU A 225 -1.36 20.65 -6.87
C LEU A 225 -0.33 20.75 -5.74
N THR A 226 -0.05 21.95 -5.26
CA THR A 226 0.82 22.17 -4.10
C THR A 226 -0.02 22.37 -2.86
N VAL A 227 0.10 21.47 -1.90
CA VAL A 227 -0.63 21.49 -0.62
C VAL A 227 0.32 21.96 0.48
N THR A 228 -0.11 22.91 1.30
CA THR A 228 0.62 23.36 2.49
C THR A 228 0.16 22.55 3.69
N LEU A 229 1.07 21.80 4.32
CA LEU A 229 0.79 21.01 5.53
C LEU A 229 0.77 21.91 6.77
N PRO A 230 -0.02 21.59 7.81
CA PRO A 230 -0.02 22.35 9.05
C PRO A 230 1.32 22.21 9.79
N PRO A 231 1.89 23.28 10.36
CA PRO A 231 3.18 23.23 11.05
C PRO A 231 3.14 22.41 12.34
N ARG A 232 1.98 22.38 13.03
CA ARG A 232 1.72 21.52 14.19
C ARG A 232 0.76 20.43 13.76
N ARG A 233 1.31 19.34 13.23
CA ARG A 233 0.56 18.15 12.83
C ARG A 233 1.18 16.89 13.44
N PRO A 234 0.43 15.79 13.56
CA PRO A 234 1.03 14.47 13.67
C PRO A 234 2.02 14.28 12.50
N ARG A 235 3.21 13.75 12.78
CA ARG A 235 4.18 13.35 11.75
C ARG A 235 4.12 11.84 11.60
N PRO A 236 3.14 11.30 10.85
CA PRO A 236 3.00 9.88 10.66
C PRO A 236 4.20 9.34 9.86
N LEU A 237 4.39 8.02 9.92
CA LEU A 237 5.42 7.34 9.13
C LEU A 237 5.22 7.54 7.61
N VAL A 238 3.97 7.71 7.19
CA VAL A 238 3.53 8.11 5.84
C VAL A 238 2.39 9.12 5.98
N THR A 239 2.48 10.26 5.30
CA THR A 239 1.42 11.29 5.32
C THR A 239 0.34 10.94 4.30
N ALA A 240 -0.93 10.94 4.71
CA ALA A 240 -2.06 10.66 3.82
C ALA A 240 -2.96 11.89 3.67
N LEU A 241 -3.21 12.29 2.43
CA LEU A 241 -4.12 13.38 2.08
C LEU A 241 -5.39 12.83 1.45
N ALA A 242 -6.54 13.36 1.84
CA ALA A 242 -7.81 13.16 1.15
C ALA A 242 -8.07 14.36 0.24
N ILE A 243 -8.39 14.10 -1.03
CA ILE A 243 -8.56 15.12 -2.07
C ILE A 243 -9.93 14.88 -2.72
N GLU A 244 -10.78 15.89 -2.64
CA GLU A 244 -12.16 15.82 -3.10
C GLU A 244 -12.46 16.89 -4.15
N GLY A 245 -13.30 16.51 -5.09
CA GLY A 245 -13.83 17.39 -6.13
C GLY A 245 -14.28 16.61 -7.36
N PRO A 246 -15.13 17.21 -8.20
CA PRO A 246 -15.75 16.51 -9.32
C PRO A 246 -14.71 16.11 -10.37
N GLY A 247 -14.86 14.91 -10.94
CA GLY A 247 -14.01 14.40 -12.03
C GLY A 247 -12.62 13.89 -11.60
N LEU A 248 -12.25 14.03 -10.32
CA LEU A 248 -10.97 13.49 -9.81
C LEU A 248 -10.93 11.97 -9.83
N VAL A 249 -12.02 11.34 -9.42
CA VAL A 249 -12.23 9.88 -9.46
C VAL A 249 -13.38 9.61 -10.43
N GLY A 250 -13.18 8.65 -11.33
CA GLY A 250 -14.15 8.24 -12.35
C GLY A 250 -14.89 6.98 -11.96
#